data_AF-A0A661AUG6-F1
#
_entry.id   AF-A0A661AUG6-F1
#
_cell.length_a   1.000
_cell.length_b   1.000
_cell.length_c   1.000
_cell.angle_alpha   90.00
_cell.angle_beta   90.00
_cell.angle_gamma   90.00
#
_symmetry.space_group_name_H-M   'P 1'
#
loop_
_entity.id
_entity.type
_entity.pdbx_description
1 polymer ?
#
loop_
_entity_poly.entity_id
_entity_poly.type
_entity_poly.pdbx_seq_one_letter_code
_entity_poly.pdbx_strand_id
1 'polypeptide(L)'
;MRKSEIDGIKVITEHVPGMKSVSIGLWVAVGSRYEKKNESGMTHFIEHVVFKGTKKRKTHEIARAIEGRGGVLDAFTSRENTCFYARVLDEDMPVAVDVLTDLVFNPIFPPEEIEKERNVVIEEIKKEEDDPDDLLINLLFESLFSNPSFYHPIVGDEETVKAIKREDIISFWERYYNPAHIIVTAAGNVEHESFVEELGKRIEVKKKERINPEPAGERERKVVIKEKEGVNQVYIALGRRSYPYSSPYRYH
;
A
#
# COMPACT_ATOMS: atom_id res chain seq x y z
N MET A 1 10.73 1.47 -22.11
CA MET A 1 9.54 1.75 -21.28
C MET A 1 8.44 2.39 -22.13
N ARG A 2 7.21 1.87 -22.07
CA ARG A 2 6.02 2.38 -22.78
C ARG A 2 4.95 2.82 -21.78
N LYS A 3 4.10 3.76 -22.17
CA LYS A 3 3.08 4.38 -21.29
C LYS A 3 1.76 4.54 -22.05
N SER A 4 0.65 4.23 -21.38
CA SER A 4 -0.72 4.41 -21.85
C SER A 4 -1.63 4.81 -20.69
N GLU A 5 -2.90 5.11 -20.99
CA GLU A 5 -3.93 5.39 -19.98
C GLU A 5 -5.21 4.62 -20.31
N ILE A 6 -5.85 4.03 -19.29
CA ILE A 6 -7.16 3.35 -19.37
C ILE A 6 -8.07 3.98 -18.32
N ASP A 7 -9.13 4.67 -18.74
CA ASP A 7 -10.12 5.27 -17.84
C ASP A 7 -9.53 6.11 -16.68
N GLY A 8 -8.40 6.79 -16.93
CA GLY A 8 -7.69 7.62 -15.95
C GLY A 8 -6.58 6.89 -15.19
N ILE A 9 -6.46 5.56 -15.35
CA ILE A 9 -5.38 4.75 -14.77
C ILE A 9 -4.18 4.79 -15.71
N LYS A 10 -3.03 5.20 -15.18
CA LYS A 10 -1.76 5.18 -15.92
C LYS A 10 -1.22 3.77 -15.99
N VAL A 11 -0.84 3.33 -17.17
CA VAL A 11 -0.25 2.01 -17.41
C VAL A 11 1.18 2.20 -17.91
N ILE A 12 2.15 1.58 -17.24
CA ILE A 12 3.57 1.67 -17.60
C ILE A 12 4.11 0.25 -17.77
N THR A 13 4.73 -0.04 -18.91
CA THR A 13 5.37 -1.34 -19.09
C THR A 13 6.81 -1.25 -19.56
N GLU A 14 7.59 -2.27 -19.21
CA GLU A 14 8.96 -2.44 -19.65
C GLU A 14 9.21 -3.90 -20.08
N HIS A 15 9.35 -4.09 -21.39
CA HIS A 15 9.76 -5.39 -21.93
C HIS A 15 11.24 -5.64 -21.62
N VAL A 16 11.53 -6.78 -21.00
CA VAL A 16 12.89 -7.22 -20.64
C VAL A 16 13.24 -8.46 -21.47
N PRO A 17 14.07 -8.33 -22.52
CA PRO A 17 14.40 -9.44 -23.41
C PRO A 17 14.99 -10.66 -22.68
N GLY A 18 14.55 -11.85 -23.08
CA GLY A 18 15.05 -13.13 -22.54
C GLY A 18 14.41 -13.58 -21.22
N MET A 19 13.56 -12.77 -20.60
CA MET A 19 12.76 -13.21 -19.45
C MET A 19 11.64 -14.18 -19.90
N LYS A 20 11.18 -15.01 -18.96
CA LYS A 20 10.01 -15.92 -19.10
C LYS A 20 8.97 -15.69 -18.01
N SER A 21 9.07 -14.55 -17.34
CA SER A 21 8.21 -14.13 -16.26
C SER A 21 7.85 -12.67 -16.41
N VAL A 22 6.79 -12.27 -15.73
CA VAL A 22 6.32 -10.89 -15.65
C VAL A 22 6.08 -10.55 -14.18
N SER A 23 6.59 -9.39 -13.77
CA SER A 23 6.25 -8.75 -12.50
C SER A 23 5.23 -7.65 -12.78
N ILE A 24 4.09 -7.71 -12.12
CA ILE A 24 2.98 -6.77 -12.27
C ILE A 24 2.74 -6.10 -10.92
N GLY A 25 2.57 -4.78 -10.91
CA GLY A 25 2.25 -4.01 -9.72
C GLY A 25 1.06 -3.10 -9.96
N LEU A 26 0.09 -3.12 -9.05
CA LEU A 26 -0.98 -2.16 -8.96
C LEU A 26 -0.67 -1.24 -7.77
N TRP A 27 -0.24 -0.03 -8.10
CA TRP A 27 0.16 0.99 -7.15
C TRP A 27 -1.02 1.90 -6.88
N VAL A 28 -1.44 1.98 -5.62
CA VAL A 28 -2.31 3.02 -5.12
C VAL A 28 -1.41 4.11 -4.54
N ALA A 29 -1.44 5.31 -5.12
CA ALA A 29 -0.67 6.47 -4.65
C ALA A 29 -1.29 7.07 -3.37
N VAL A 30 -1.59 6.20 -2.41
CA VAL A 30 -2.20 6.44 -1.11
C VAL A 30 -1.52 5.48 -0.14
N GLY A 31 -1.03 6.01 0.98
CA GLY A 31 -0.43 5.29 2.09
C GLY A 31 -0.81 5.98 3.39
N SER A 32 -0.15 5.68 4.51
CA SER A 32 -0.58 6.20 5.82
C SER A 32 -0.65 7.73 5.91
N ARG A 33 0.07 8.46 5.04
CA ARG A 33 -0.02 9.92 4.95
C ARG A 33 -1.36 10.49 4.48
N TYR A 34 -2.22 9.66 3.89
CA TYR A 34 -3.55 10.09 3.46
C TYR A 34 -4.62 9.87 4.55
N GLU A 35 -4.23 9.26 5.66
CA GLU A 35 -5.09 9.00 6.80
C GLU A 35 -5.27 10.27 7.62
N LYS A 36 -6.51 10.47 8.08
CA LYS A 36 -6.79 11.37 9.18
C LYS A 36 -6.34 10.72 10.49
N LYS A 37 -6.20 11.51 11.55
CA LYS A 37 -5.85 11.02 12.88
C LYS A 37 -6.75 9.86 13.37
N ASN A 38 -8.04 9.90 13.07
CA ASN A 38 -9.00 8.84 13.44
C ASN A 38 -9.09 7.69 12.41
N GLU A 39 -8.27 7.74 11.36
CA GLU A 39 -8.12 6.71 10.32
C GLU A 39 -6.70 6.10 10.36
N SER A 40 -5.89 6.40 11.39
CA SER A 40 -4.54 5.85 11.61
C SER A 40 -4.53 4.33 11.51
N GLY A 41 -3.74 3.79 10.57
CA GLY A 41 -3.62 2.37 10.26
C GLY A 41 -4.62 1.84 9.22
N MET A 42 -5.54 2.66 8.70
CA MET A 42 -6.57 2.22 7.76
C MET A 42 -6.01 1.66 6.44
N THR A 43 -4.94 2.25 5.90
CA THR A 43 -4.31 1.80 4.64
C THR A 43 -3.68 0.43 4.79
N HIS A 44 -2.91 0.22 5.86
CA HIS A 44 -2.35 -1.06 6.23
C HIS A 44 -3.45 -2.08 6.57
N PHE A 45 -4.49 -1.66 7.27
CA PHE A 45 -5.62 -2.54 7.58
C PHE A 45 -6.33 -3.02 6.30
N ILE A 46 -6.56 -2.13 5.33
CA ILE A 46 -7.11 -2.49 4.01
C ILE A 46 -6.20 -3.48 3.29
N GLU A 47 -4.88 -3.27 3.32
CA GLU A 47 -3.90 -4.19 2.74
C GLU A 47 -4.12 -5.63 3.22
N HIS A 48 -4.35 -5.84 4.53
CA HIS A 48 -4.65 -7.16 5.09
C HIS A 48 -5.99 -7.72 4.60
N VAL A 49 -7.06 -6.90 4.70
CA VAL A 49 -8.42 -7.42 4.52
C VAL A 49 -8.83 -7.61 3.05
N VAL A 50 -8.16 -6.96 2.08
CA VAL A 50 -8.48 -7.18 0.65
C VAL A 50 -8.21 -8.62 0.21
N PHE A 51 -7.22 -9.30 0.82
CA PHE A 51 -6.93 -10.71 0.55
C PHE A 51 -7.97 -11.69 1.10
N LYS A 52 -8.96 -11.21 1.86
CA LYS A 52 -9.93 -12.06 2.57
C LYS A 52 -11.22 -12.30 1.80
N GLY A 53 -11.35 -11.69 0.63
CA GLY A 53 -12.43 -12.01 -0.28
C GLY A 53 -12.74 -10.89 -1.25
N THR A 54 -13.04 -11.29 -2.47
CA THR A 54 -13.54 -10.44 -3.54
C THR A 54 -14.91 -10.92 -3.99
N LYS A 55 -15.54 -10.20 -4.94
CA LYS A 55 -16.78 -10.67 -5.57
C LYS A 55 -16.60 -11.98 -6.34
N LYS A 56 -15.41 -12.28 -6.85
CA LYS A 56 -15.15 -13.49 -7.64
C LYS A 56 -14.50 -14.63 -6.84
N ARG A 57 -13.79 -14.33 -5.75
CA ARG A 57 -12.91 -15.29 -5.06
C ARG A 57 -13.00 -15.20 -3.54
N LYS A 58 -13.01 -16.37 -2.89
CA LYS A 58 -12.75 -16.51 -1.45
C LYS A 58 -11.25 -16.44 -1.15
N THR A 59 -10.88 -16.19 0.10
CA THR A 59 -9.48 -16.10 0.58
C THR A 59 -8.54 -17.13 -0.03
N HIS A 60 -8.87 -18.42 0.10
CA HIS A 60 -8.01 -19.52 -0.37
C HIS A 60 -7.95 -19.63 -1.91
N GLU A 61 -8.96 -19.12 -2.62
CA GLU A 61 -9.00 -19.11 -4.09
C GLU A 61 -8.13 -17.99 -4.65
N ILE A 62 -7.98 -16.87 -3.94
CA ILE A 62 -7.07 -15.77 -4.30
C ILE A 62 -5.62 -16.30 -4.31
N ALA A 63 -5.16 -16.87 -3.19
CA ALA A 63 -3.81 -17.42 -3.09
C ALA A 63 -3.58 -18.54 -4.12
N ARG A 64 -4.52 -19.51 -4.22
CA ARG A 64 -4.40 -20.64 -5.16
C ARG A 64 -4.31 -20.19 -6.62
N ALA A 65 -4.98 -19.10 -7.01
CA ALA A 65 -4.97 -18.63 -8.39
C ALA A 65 -3.58 -18.21 -8.88
N ILE A 66 -2.69 -17.79 -7.98
CA ILE A 66 -1.32 -17.34 -8.30
C ILE A 66 -0.28 -18.33 -7.77
N GLU A 67 -0.30 -18.63 -6.49
CA GLU A 67 0.71 -19.49 -5.85
C GLU A 67 0.60 -20.95 -6.31
N GLY A 68 -0.62 -21.41 -6.63
CA GLY A 68 -0.84 -22.73 -7.21
C GLY A 68 -0.22 -22.91 -8.60
N ARG A 69 0.22 -21.82 -9.23
CA ARG A 69 0.92 -21.78 -10.52
C ARG A 69 2.41 -21.46 -10.36
N GLY A 70 2.93 -21.47 -9.13
CA GLY A 70 4.31 -21.10 -8.83
C GLY A 70 4.57 -19.60 -8.87
N GLY A 71 3.51 -18.77 -8.90
CA GLY A 71 3.61 -17.33 -8.79
C GLY A 71 3.75 -16.86 -7.35
N VAL A 72 4.02 -15.56 -7.19
CA VAL A 72 3.97 -14.84 -5.91
C VAL A 72 2.90 -13.77 -6.01
N LEU A 73 2.04 -13.66 -5.01
CA LEU A 73 1.08 -12.57 -4.84
C LEU A 73 1.30 -11.97 -3.45
N ASP A 74 1.48 -10.66 -3.39
CA ASP A 74 1.82 -10.01 -2.12
C ASP A 74 1.49 -8.51 -2.19
N ALA A 75 1.59 -7.83 -1.05
CA ALA A 75 1.39 -6.39 -0.95
C ALA A 75 2.33 -5.74 0.06
N PHE A 76 2.41 -4.42 0.02
CA PHE A 76 2.99 -3.63 1.09
C PHE A 76 2.41 -2.23 1.11
N THR A 77 2.41 -1.62 2.30
CA THR A 77 2.04 -0.24 2.52
C THR A 77 3.24 0.57 2.99
N SER A 78 3.35 1.78 2.46
CA SER A 78 4.30 2.80 2.88
C SER A 78 3.56 4.05 3.34
N ARG A 79 4.29 5.07 3.78
CA ARG A 79 3.68 6.37 4.09
C ARG A 79 3.00 7.02 2.87
N GLU A 80 3.47 6.77 1.64
CA GLU A 80 3.00 7.50 0.45
C GLU A 80 2.23 6.66 -0.57
N ASN A 81 2.33 5.34 -0.50
CA ASN A 81 1.70 4.43 -1.45
C ASN A 81 1.51 3.02 -0.85
N THR A 82 0.54 2.30 -1.40
CA THR A 82 0.32 0.87 -1.20
C THR A 82 0.47 0.17 -2.56
N CYS A 83 1.15 -0.97 -2.59
CA CYS A 83 1.37 -1.74 -3.80
C CYS A 83 0.81 -3.15 -3.62
N PHE A 84 -0.04 -3.59 -4.55
CA PHE A 84 -0.45 -4.98 -4.69
C PHE A 84 0.24 -5.54 -5.92
N TYR A 85 1.02 -6.60 -5.78
CA TYR A 85 1.87 -7.07 -6.86
C TYR A 85 1.85 -8.58 -7.02
N ALA A 86 2.09 -9.01 -8.24
CA ALA A 86 2.21 -10.41 -8.59
C ALA A 86 3.45 -10.66 -9.45
N ARG A 87 4.10 -11.80 -9.25
CA ARG A 87 5.17 -12.31 -10.12
C ARG A 87 4.75 -13.67 -10.62
N VAL A 88 4.67 -13.83 -11.93
CA VAL A 88 4.17 -15.04 -12.58
C VAL A 88 5.00 -15.38 -13.81
N LEU A 89 4.85 -16.60 -14.33
CA LEU A 89 5.28 -16.93 -15.68
C LEU A 89 4.51 -16.07 -16.70
N ASP A 90 5.11 -15.81 -17.85
CA ASP A 90 4.52 -14.96 -18.89
C ASP A 90 3.14 -15.45 -19.38
N GLU A 91 2.97 -16.77 -19.49
CA GLU A 91 1.70 -17.42 -19.83
C GLU A 91 0.56 -17.18 -18.82
N ASP A 92 0.91 -16.89 -17.55
CA ASP A 92 -0.05 -16.65 -16.48
C ASP A 92 -0.37 -15.17 -16.25
N MET A 93 0.21 -14.26 -17.05
CA MET A 93 -0.06 -12.82 -16.99
C MET A 93 -1.56 -12.49 -16.99
N PRO A 94 -2.42 -13.10 -17.84
CA PRO A 94 -3.87 -12.85 -17.81
C PRO A 94 -4.54 -13.18 -16.46
N VAL A 95 -4.05 -14.21 -15.78
CA VAL A 95 -4.57 -14.62 -14.45
C VAL A 95 -4.11 -13.63 -13.39
N ALA A 96 -2.85 -13.21 -13.42
CA ALA A 96 -2.31 -12.22 -12.50
C ALA A 96 -3.02 -10.86 -12.62
N VAL A 97 -3.29 -10.40 -13.84
CA VAL A 97 -4.09 -9.18 -14.08
C VAL A 97 -5.51 -9.34 -13.52
N ASP A 98 -6.15 -10.49 -13.71
CA ASP A 98 -7.49 -10.74 -13.15
C ASP A 98 -7.51 -10.74 -11.63
N VAL A 99 -6.52 -11.37 -10.99
CA VAL A 99 -6.45 -11.43 -9.53
C VAL A 99 -6.18 -10.05 -8.95
N LEU A 100 -5.19 -9.31 -9.46
CA LEU A 100 -4.85 -7.97 -8.94
C LEU A 100 -5.99 -6.97 -9.12
N THR A 101 -6.66 -6.97 -10.28
CA THR A 101 -7.79 -6.05 -10.51
C THR A 101 -9.00 -6.41 -9.64
N ASP A 102 -9.30 -7.69 -9.48
CA ASP A 102 -10.37 -8.16 -8.60
C ASP A 102 -10.10 -7.84 -7.12
N LEU A 103 -8.86 -8.05 -6.67
CA LEU A 103 -8.41 -7.75 -5.30
C LEU A 103 -8.61 -6.28 -4.93
N VAL A 104 -8.24 -5.38 -5.85
CA VAL A 104 -8.23 -3.94 -5.58
C VAL A 104 -9.57 -3.28 -5.85
N PHE A 105 -10.27 -3.67 -6.91
CA PHE A 105 -11.52 -3.02 -7.35
C PHE A 105 -12.80 -3.71 -6.88
N ASN A 106 -12.72 -4.96 -6.41
CA ASN A 106 -13.90 -5.72 -5.99
C ASN A 106 -13.77 -6.45 -4.63
N PRO A 107 -13.09 -5.89 -3.60
CA PRO A 107 -13.09 -6.50 -2.27
C PRO A 107 -14.49 -6.45 -1.64
N ILE A 108 -14.85 -7.47 -0.87
CA ILE A 108 -16.17 -7.55 -0.19
C ILE A 108 -16.10 -7.27 1.33
N PHE A 109 -14.89 -7.23 1.88
CA PHE A 109 -14.59 -6.96 3.30
C PHE A 109 -15.49 -7.77 4.27
N PRO A 110 -15.31 -9.11 4.36
CA PRO A 110 -16.16 -9.94 5.21
C PRO A 110 -16.03 -9.55 6.69
N PRO A 111 -17.13 -9.28 7.43
CA PRO A 111 -17.08 -8.87 8.83
C PRO A 111 -16.27 -9.81 9.73
N GLU A 112 -16.41 -11.12 9.54
CA GLU A 112 -15.72 -12.15 10.29
C GLU A 112 -14.21 -12.18 10.02
N GLU A 113 -13.77 -11.80 8.82
CA GLU A 113 -12.36 -11.72 8.47
C GLU A 113 -11.75 -10.40 8.96
N ILE A 114 -12.53 -9.31 8.97
CA ILE A 114 -12.11 -8.04 9.58
C ILE A 114 -11.74 -8.24 11.05
N GLU A 115 -12.57 -8.92 11.85
CA GLU A 115 -12.26 -9.14 13.26
C GLU A 115 -11.05 -10.06 13.49
N LYS A 116 -10.80 -11.01 12.58
CA LYS A 116 -9.59 -11.84 12.64
C LYS A 116 -8.34 -11.01 12.36
N GLU A 117 -8.35 -10.26 11.26
CA GLU A 117 -7.22 -9.41 10.87
C GLU A 117 -6.97 -8.28 11.86
N ARG A 118 -8.00 -7.79 12.56
CA ARG A 118 -7.83 -6.84 13.67
C ARG A 118 -6.89 -7.36 14.73
N ASN A 119 -7.02 -8.63 15.12
CA ASN A 119 -6.12 -9.22 16.11
C ASN A 119 -4.70 -9.37 15.55
N VAL A 120 -4.56 -9.74 14.27
CA VAL A 120 -3.24 -9.85 13.62
C VAL A 120 -2.52 -8.50 13.62
N VAL A 121 -3.19 -7.44 13.17
CA VAL A 121 -2.61 -6.09 13.11
C VAL A 121 -2.30 -5.54 14.50
N ILE A 122 -3.12 -5.83 15.51
CA ILE A 122 -2.81 -5.45 16.91
C ILE A 122 -1.51 -6.11 17.40
N GLU A 123 -1.27 -7.38 17.06
CA GLU A 123 -0.01 -8.05 17.41
C GLU A 123 1.20 -7.49 16.63
N GLU A 124 1.00 -7.05 15.39
CA GLU A 124 2.03 -6.35 14.62
C GLU A 124 2.38 -4.98 15.20
N ILE A 125 1.38 -4.21 15.65
CA ILE A 125 1.60 -2.94 16.37
C ILE A 125 2.47 -3.19 17.60
N LYS A 126 2.13 -4.18 18.44
CA LYS A 126 2.91 -4.50 19.63
C LYS A 126 4.34 -4.91 19.28
N LYS A 127 4.51 -5.69 18.22
CA LYS A 127 5.83 -6.11 17.73
C LYS A 127 6.67 -4.91 17.29
N GLU A 128 6.09 -3.95 16.57
CA GLU A 128 6.77 -2.71 16.15
C GLU A 128 7.11 -1.81 17.34
N GLU A 129 6.24 -1.76 18.36
CA GLU A 129 6.52 -1.03 19.61
C GLU A 129 7.60 -1.70 20.47
N ASP A 130 7.76 -3.02 20.33
CA ASP A 130 8.78 -3.82 21.01
C ASP A 130 10.15 -3.80 20.35
N ASP A 131 10.20 -3.56 19.04
CA ASP A 131 11.45 -3.38 18.31
C ASP A 131 12.01 -1.95 18.51
N PRO A 132 13.19 -1.79 19.15
CA PRO A 132 13.76 -0.46 19.39
C PRO A 132 14.15 0.28 18.11
N ASP A 133 14.50 -0.42 17.03
CA ASP A 133 14.90 0.21 15.77
C ASP A 133 13.67 0.79 15.04
N ASP A 134 12.56 0.05 14.98
CA ASP A 134 11.32 0.53 14.39
C ASP A 134 10.73 1.71 15.20
N LEU A 135 10.69 1.58 16.53
CA LEU A 135 10.26 2.65 17.42
C LEU A 135 11.11 3.91 17.24
N LEU A 136 12.44 3.77 17.12
CA LEU A 136 13.34 4.90 16.90
C LEU A 136 13.03 5.65 15.60
N ILE A 137 12.73 4.93 14.51
CA ILE A 137 12.35 5.54 13.24
C ILE A 137 11.04 6.32 13.37
N ASN A 138 10.03 5.78 14.05
CA ASN A 138 8.76 6.49 14.27
C ASN A 138 8.96 7.78 15.08
N LEU A 139 9.75 7.72 16.15
CA LEU A 139 10.10 8.91 16.96
C LEU A 139 10.89 9.94 16.15
N LEU A 140 11.78 9.49 15.25
CA LEU A 140 12.49 10.39 14.34
C LEU A 140 11.50 11.15 13.43
N PHE A 141 10.55 10.45 12.81
CA PHE A 141 9.53 11.11 11.98
C PHE A 141 8.68 12.11 12.78
N GLU A 142 8.26 11.74 13.99
CA GLU A 142 7.52 12.64 14.90
C GLU A 142 8.36 13.88 15.27
N SER A 143 9.67 13.72 15.45
CA SER A 143 10.57 14.85 15.73
C SER A 143 10.76 15.79 14.52
N LEU A 144 10.59 15.25 13.30
CA LEU A 144 10.83 15.97 12.06
C LEU A 144 9.58 16.65 11.52
N PHE A 145 8.39 16.11 11.76
CA PHE A 145 7.14 16.57 11.15
C PHE A 145 6.11 17.03 12.18
N SER A 146 5.54 18.21 11.97
CA SER A 146 4.47 18.75 12.82
C SER A 146 3.08 18.29 12.38
N ASN A 147 2.95 17.83 11.13
CA ASN A 147 1.72 17.19 10.66
C ASN A 147 1.71 15.70 11.05
N PRO A 148 0.72 15.25 11.85
CA PRO A 148 0.54 13.85 12.23
C PRO A 148 0.54 12.86 11.06
N SER A 149 -0.04 13.23 9.92
CA SER A 149 -0.06 12.36 8.73
C SER A 149 1.34 11.99 8.21
N PHE A 150 2.41 12.69 8.59
CA PHE A 150 3.77 12.33 8.18
C PHE A 150 4.47 11.35 9.11
N TYR A 151 3.97 11.18 10.33
CA TYR A 151 4.65 10.39 11.36
C TYR A 151 3.76 9.35 12.03
N HIS A 152 2.46 9.29 11.72
CA HIS A 152 1.64 8.14 12.10
C HIS A 152 2.33 6.83 11.66
N PRO A 153 2.44 5.85 12.57
CA PRO A 153 2.94 4.52 12.22
C PRO A 153 2.13 3.95 11.07
N ILE A 154 2.79 3.20 10.18
CA ILE A 154 2.11 2.59 9.03
C ILE A 154 1.08 1.57 9.50
N VAL A 155 1.44 0.77 10.52
CA VAL A 155 0.57 -0.21 11.18
C VAL A 155 -0.59 0.44 11.96
N GLY A 156 -0.50 1.75 12.23
CA GLY A 156 -1.50 2.52 12.98
C GLY A 156 -1.33 2.48 14.49
N ASP A 157 -2.33 3.03 15.18
CA ASP A 157 -2.42 3.04 16.64
C ASP A 157 -3.43 1.97 17.11
N GLU A 158 -3.12 1.27 18.22
CA GLU A 158 -3.97 0.19 18.73
C GLU A 158 -5.42 0.66 19.00
N GLU A 159 -5.59 1.87 19.54
CA GLU A 159 -6.92 2.46 19.79
C GLU A 159 -7.72 2.65 18.51
N THR A 160 -7.09 3.19 17.46
CA THR A 160 -7.73 3.44 16.18
C THR A 160 -8.06 2.13 15.48
N VAL A 161 -7.11 1.18 15.42
CA VAL A 161 -7.32 -0.14 14.83
C VAL A 161 -8.42 -0.91 15.56
N LYS A 162 -8.56 -0.79 16.88
CA LYS A 162 -9.70 -1.37 17.60
C LYS A 162 -11.05 -0.75 17.23
N ALA A 163 -11.07 0.53 16.87
CA ALA A 163 -12.28 1.28 16.57
C ALA A 163 -12.75 1.20 15.11
N ILE A 164 -11.89 0.79 14.16
CA ILE A 164 -12.21 0.69 12.73
C ILE A 164 -13.44 -0.22 12.51
N LYS A 165 -14.49 0.32 11.89
CA LYS A 165 -15.66 -0.44 11.45
C LYS A 165 -15.59 -0.75 9.96
N ARG A 166 -16.37 -1.75 9.53
CA ARG A 166 -16.47 -2.12 8.11
C ARG A 166 -16.89 -0.95 7.22
N GLU A 167 -17.79 -0.10 7.72
CA GLU A 167 -18.26 1.08 6.99
C GLU A 167 -17.14 2.11 6.79
N ASP A 168 -16.23 2.23 7.75
CA ASP A 168 -15.06 3.12 7.66
C ASP A 168 -14.09 2.60 6.58
N ILE A 169 -13.84 1.29 6.56
CA ILE A 169 -13.03 0.60 5.54
C ILE A 169 -13.60 0.86 4.14
N ILE A 170 -14.90 0.64 3.97
CA ILE A 170 -15.58 0.86 2.68
C ILE A 170 -15.51 2.34 2.29
N SER A 171 -15.78 3.25 3.21
CA SER A 171 -15.72 4.69 2.94
C SER A 171 -14.32 5.14 2.52
N PHE A 172 -13.27 4.64 3.19
CA PHE A 172 -11.89 4.94 2.86
C PHE A 172 -11.50 4.34 1.50
N TRP A 173 -11.87 3.07 1.27
CA TRP A 173 -11.64 2.39 0.00
C TRP A 173 -12.30 3.13 -1.16
N GLU A 174 -13.58 3.49 -1.07
CA GLU A 174 -14.28 4.25 -2.11
C GLU A 174 -13.66 5.64 -2.33
N ARG A 175 -13.13 6.26 -1.27
CA ARG A 175 -12.49 7.58 -1.34
C ARG A 175 -11.19 7.54 -2.15
N TYR A 176 -10.37 6.50 -1.96
CA TYR A 176 -8.97 6.50 -2.41
C TYR A 176 -8.61 5.44 -3.46
N TYR A 177 -9.30 4.30 -3.51
CA TYR A 177 -9.01 3.18 -4.41
C TYR A 177 -9.75 3.36 -5.73
N ASN A 178 -9.39 4.44 -6.43
CA ASN A 178 -10.02 4.88 -7.67
C ASN A 178 -8.96 5.28 -8.72
N PRO A 179 -9.35 5.44 -10.00
CA PRO A 179 -8.42 5.70 -11.10
C PRO A 179 -7.44 6.85 -10.89
N ALA A 180 -7.85 7.91 -10.19
CA ALA A 180 -7.02 9.10 -10.00
C ALA A 180 -5.77 8.86 -9.14
N HIS A 181 -5.78 7.77 -8.37
CA HIS A 181 -4.69 7.34 -7.49
C HIS A 181 -3.96 6.09 -8.00
N ILE A 182 -4.46 5.42 -9.03
CA ILE A 182 -3.94 4.10 -9.43
C ILE A 182 -2.99 4.21 -10.63
N ILE A 183 -1.86 3.51 -10.50
CA ILE A 183 -0.89 3.28 -11.56
C ILE A 183 -0.68 1.77 -11.66
N VAL A 184 -0.77 1.21 -12.86
CA VAL A 184 -0.46 -0.19 -13.11
C VAL A 184 0.87 -0.27 -13.84
N THR A 185 1.77 -1.10 -13.33
CA THR A 185 3.10 -1.32 -13.89
C THR A 185 3.30 -2.78 -14.24
N ALA A 186 4.02 -3.08 -15.33
CA ALA A 186 4.49 -4.43 -15.61
C ALA A 186 5.90 -4.43 -16.20
N ALA A 187 6.76 -5.36 -15.76
CA ALA A 187 8.09 -5.55 -16.31
C ALA A 187 8.43 -7.03 -16.46
N GLY A 188 9.12 -7.40 -17.54
CA GLY A 188 9.46 -8.80 -17.86
C GLY A 188 9.16 -9.15 -19.31
N ASN A 189 8.74 -10.38 -19.59
CA ASN A 189 8.26 -10.77 -20.92
C ASN A 189 6.83 -10.30 -21.16
N VAL A 190 6.67 -8.98 -21.31
CA VAL A 190 5.37 -8.33 -21.50
C VAL A 190 5.37 -7.51 -22.78
N GLU A 191 4.28 -7.63 -23.55
CA GLU A 191 3.96 -6.79 -24.69
C GLU A 191 2.96 -5.72 -24.22
N HIS A 192 3.18 -4.45 -24.58
CA HIS A 192 2.47 -3.33 -23.94
C HIS A 192 1.00 -3.30 -24.34
N GLU A 193 0.69 -3.49 -25.61
CA GLU A 193 -0.66 -3.42 -26.16
C GLU A 193 -1.51 -4.58 -25.64
N SER A 194 -0.97 -5.79 -25.62
CA SER A 194 -1.61 -6.97 -25.04
C SER A 194 -1.89 -6.80 -23.54
N PHE A 195 -0.94 -6.22 -22.79
CA PHE A 195 -1.15 -5.95 -21.37
C PHE A 195 -2.25 -4.92 -21.13
N VAL A 196 -2.25 -3.83 -21.91
CA VAL A 196 -3.29 -2.79 -21.85
C VAL A 196 -4.67 -3.36 -22.21
N GLU A 197 -4.75 -4.19 -23.24
CA GLU A 197 -6.00 -4.86 -23.64
C GLU A 197 -6.52 -5.77 -22.52
N GLU A 198 -5.64 -6.56 -21.91
CA GLU A 198 -6.00 -7.50 -20.85
C GLU A 198 -6.48 -6.79 -19.58
N LEU A 199 -5.85 -5.66 -19.26
CA LEU A 199 -6.26 -4.78 -18.18
C LEU A 199 -7.61 -4.12 -18.47
N GLY A 200 -7.82 -3.62 -19.69
CA GLY A 200 -9.06 -2.95 -20.12
C GLY A 200 -10.30 -3.84 -20.04
N LYS A 201 -10.15 -5.17 -20.20
CA LYS A 201 -11.25 -6.14 -20.04
C LYS A 201 -11.81 -6.23 -18.62
N ARG A 202 -11.07 -5.75 -17.60
CA ARG A 202 -11.37 -5.99 -16.17
C ARG A 202 -11.59 -4.74 -15.35
N ILE A 203 -11.22 -3.58 -15.91
CA ILE A 203 -11.34 -2.30 -15.24
C ILE A 203 -12.67 -1.68 -15.62
N GLU A 204 -13.62 -1.70 -14.69
CA GLU A 204 -14.87 -0.97 -14.77
C GLU A 204 -14.91 0.03 -13.61
N VAL A 205 -14.41 1.24 -13.87
CA VAL A 205 -14.13 2.23 -12.81
C VAL A 205 -14.72 3.59 -13.16
N LYS A 206 -15.26 4.26 -12.15
CA LYS A 206 -15.70 5.66 -12.29
C LYS A 206 -14.52 6.58 -12.05
N LYS A 207 -14.26 7.49 -13.00
CA LYS A 207 -13.31 8.58 -12.80
C LYS A 207 -13.72 9.40 -11.58
N LYS A 208 -12.74 9.74 -10.75
CA LYS A 208 -12.88 10.66 -9.61
C LYS A 208 -11.75 11.69 -9.69
N GLU A 209 -11.91 12.78 -8.94
CA GLU A 209 -10.82 13.74 -8.76
C GLU A 209 -9.77 13.19 -7.81
N ARG A 210 -8.51 13.52 -8.07
CA ARG A 210 -7.40 13.16 -7.19
C ARG A 210 -7.47 14.00 -5.92
N ILE A 211 -7.43 13.34 -4.77
CA ILE A 211 -7.30 14.00 -3.47
C ILE A 211 -5.81 14.08 -3.15
N ASN A 212 -5.32 15.25 -2.77
CA ASN A 212 -3.92 15.39 -2.33
C ASN A 212 -3.85 15.26 -0.81
N PRO A 213 -2.78 14.63 -0.26
CA PRO A 213 -2.59 14.55 1.18
C PRO A 213 -2.22 15.91 1.73
N GLU A 214 -2.37 16.08 3.05
CA GLU A 214 -1.96 17.31 3.70
C GLU A 214 -0.45 17.58 3.52
N PRO A 215 -0.04 18.88 3.52
CA PRO A 215 1.37 19.24 3.46
C PRO A 215 2.10 18.88 4.75
N ALA A 216 3.43 18.81 4.69
CA ALA A 216 4.33 18.44 5.79
C ALA A 216 4.30 19.35 7.04
N GLY A 217 3.52 20.43 7.00
CA GLY A 217 3.56 21.48 8.01
C GLY A 217 4.89 22.25 8.02
N GLU A 218 5.03 23.13 9.01
CA GLU A 218 6.24 23.93 9.21
C GLU A 218 7.41 23.08 9.70
N ARG A 219 8.64 23.50 9.43
CA ARG A 219 9.85 22.80 9.91
C ARG A 219 10.03 23.09 11.40
N GLU A 220 10.07 22.03 12.19
CA GLU A 220 10.33 22.12 13.63
C GLU A 220 11.66 21.44 13.98
N ARG A 221 12.27 21.90 15.07
CA ARG A 221 13.41 21.23 15.70
C ARG A 221 12.93 20.72 17.05
N LYS A 222 12.66 19.43 17.12
CA LYS A 222 12.19 18.76 18.33
C LYS A 222 13.18 17.66 18.70
N VAL A 223 13.41 17.48 19.99
CA VAL A 223 14.07 16.30 20.53
C VAL A 223 12.97 15.48 21.19
N VAL A 224 12.87 14.21 20.81
CA VAL A 224 11.93 13.26 21.40
C VAL A 224 12.74 12.23 22.16
N ILE A 225 12.39 12.02 23.44
CA ILE A 225 13.05 11.05 24.31
C ILE A 225 11.96 10.11 24.82
N LYS A 226 12.19 8.80 24.66
CA LYS A 226 11.30 7.76 25.19
C LYS A 226 12.15 6.77 25.98
N GLU A 227 11.78 6.56 27.23
CA GLU A 227 12.34 5.49 28.05
C GLU A 227 11.58 4.20 27.73
N LYS A 228 12.31 3.12 27.41
CA LYS A 228 11.74 1.79 27.15
C LYS A 228 12.41 0.76 28.06
N GLU A 229 11.60 0.05 28.83
CA GLU A 229 12.06 -1.07 29.67
C GLU A 229 12.54 -2.25 28.80
N GLY A 230 13.47 -3.05 29.31
CA GLY A 230 13.96 -4.25 28.63
C GLY A 230 14.99 -3.99 27.52
N VAL A 231 15.41 -2.75 27.31
CA VAL A 231 16.45 -2.39 26.33
C VAL A 231 17.81 -2.27 27.02
N ASN A 232 18.84 -2.94 26.47
CA ASN A 232 20.20 -2.97 27.04
C ASN A 232 21.17 -1.95 26.43
N GLN A 233 20.69 -1.13 25.49
CA GLN A 233 21.48 -0.18 24.70
C GLN A 233 20.73 1.16 24.54
N VAL A 234 21.46 2.21 24.19
CA VAL A 234 20.87 3.52 23.86
C VAL A 234 20.78 3.65 22.35
N TYR A 235 19.58 3.94 21.86
CA TYR A 235 19.27 4.12 20.45
C TYR A 235 19.14 5.61 20.14
N ILE A 236 19.87 6.12 19.15
CA ILE A 236 19.89 7.54 18.78
C ILE A 236 19.75 7.69 17.27
N ALA A 237 18.78 8.49 16.84
CA ALA A 237 18.60 8.90 15.46
C ALA A 237 18.67 10.43 15.33
N LEU A 238 19.38 10.90 14.30
CA LEU A 238 19.50 12.31 13.96
C LEU A 238 19.11 12.50 12.50
N GLY A 239 18.19 13.41 12.25
CA GLY A 239 17.69 13.69 10.90
C GLY A 239 17.38 15.16 10.66
N ARG A 240 17.19 15.50 9.39
CA ARG A 240 16.66 16.81 8.97
C ARG A 240 15.75 16.61 7.76
N ARG A 241 14.74 17.48 7.58
CA ARG A 241 13.96 17.47 6.34
C ARG A 241 14.86 17.77 5.13
N SER A 242 14.84 16.89 4.14
CA SER A 242 15.58 17.05 2.88
C SER A 242 14.68 17.55 1.75
N TYR A 243 15.17 17.49 0.53
CA TYR A 243 14.45 17.90 -0.67
C TYR A 243 13.37 16.89 -1.06
N PRO A 244 12.20 17.34 -1.55
CA PRO A 244 11.18 16.43 -2.09
C PRO A 244 11.65 15.71 -3.36
N TYR A 245 10.96 14.63 -3.73
CA TYR A 245 11.25 13.82 -4.93
C TYR A 245 11.37 14.62 -6.24
N SER A 246 10.62 15.71 -6.36
CA SER A 246 10.59 16.59 -7.54
C SER A 246 11.69 17.66 -7.56
N SER A 247 12.48 17.78 -6.49
CA SER A 247 13.51 18.80 -6.39
C SER A 247 14.68 18.50 -7.33
N PRO A 248 15.23 19.51 -8.04
CA PRO A 248 16.47 19.34 -8.80
C PRO A 248 17.66 19.03 -7.88
N TYR A 249 17.56 19.36 -6.59
CA TYR A 249 18.59 19.09 -5.58
C TYR A 249 18.48 17.72 -4.92
N ARG A 250 17.62 16.81 -5.39
CA ARG A 250 17.46 15.47 -4.79
C ARG A 250 18.77 14.67 -4.78
N TYR A 251 19.62 14.85 -5.79
CA TYR A 251 20.89 14.13 -5.96
C TYR A 251 22.13 14.96 -5.59
N HIS A 252 21.92 16.13 -4.97
CA HIS A 252 22.98 17.06 -4.54
C HIS A 252 23.03 17.12 -3.01
#